data_AF-A0A2S8FYB2-F1
#
_entry.id   AF-A0A2S8FYB2-F1
#
_cell.length_a   1.000
_cell.length_b   1.000
_cell.length_c   1.000
_cell.angle_alpha   90.00
_cell.angle_beta   90.00
_cell.angle_gamma   90.00
#
_symmetry.space_group_name_H-M   'P 1'
#
loop_
_entity.id
_entity.type
_entity.pdbx_description
1 polymer ?
#
loop_
_entity_poly.entity_id
_entity_poly.type
_entity_poly.pdbx_seq_one_letter_code
_entity_poly.pdbx_strand_id
1 'polypeptide(L)'
;MKDIQLSAVGPPIDQQALADLESYVGGPICSEYKEFLLAQNGGACMPEVYSTLLTYPLLLFLQLRDEGGLKEFFDDVNEYRKDDHLLPIAMTSGEEFVCLEIGKTPRLILVSTCEPDRVCADSWASFEQSLSQPPEPPPPFLEAIAQQPWESVRQYIESGGEVVPSEELSLFSQAIRVDNFELFKKLMDVKATWGDLDLAMEVAILSRRLEYVKKLLEMGGNRALAIELANGPDLKEIREYLESVAPQKKRNSHDEE
;
A
#
# COMPACT_ATOMS: atom_id res chain seq x y z
N MET A 1 -5.50 22.90 -4.32
CA MET A 1 -4.68 21.69 -4.19
C MET A 1 -4.95 20.73 -5.32
N LYS A 2 -3.89 20.25 -5.98
CA LYS A 2 -3.95 18.89 -6.50
C LYS A 2 -4.10 17.99 -5.27
N ASP A 3 -5.09 17.12 -5.25
CA ASP A 3 -5.36 16.25 -4.10
C ASP A 3 -4.25 15.21 -3.98
N ILE A 4 -3.14 15.59 -3.34
CA ILE A 4 -2.08 14.68 -2.97
C ILE A 4 -2.60 13.83 -1.83
N GLN A 5 -2.70 12.53 -2.05
CA GLN A 5 -3.12 11.57 -1.05
C GLN A 5 -1.89 11.16 -0.22
N LEU A 6 -1.94 11.44 1.08
CA LEU A 6 -0.93 11.00 2.05
C LEU A 6 -1.47 9.84 2.88
N SER A 7 -0.59 8.91 3.23
CA SER A 7 -0.86 7.81 4.15
C SER A 7 -0.22 8.09 5.51
N ALA A 8 -0.68 7.40 6.57
CA ALA A 8 -0.15 7.57 7.93
C ALA A 8 -0.07 9.06 8.36
N VAL A 9 -1.13 9.82 8.06
CA VAL A 9 -1.23 11.25 8.37
C VAL A 9 -1.16 11.45 9.89
N GLY A 10 -0.40 12.47 10.33
CA GLY A 10 -0.28 12.81 11.74
C GLY A 10 -1.62 13.21 12.37
N PRO A 11 -1.72 13.20 13.71
CA PRO A 11 -2.94 13.65 14.38
C PRO A 11 -3.26 15.11 13.99
N PRO A 12 -4.55 15.47 13.92
CA PRO A 12 -4.95 16.85 13.61
C PRO A 12 -4.30 17.86 14.55
N ILE A 13 -3.91 19.01 14.00
CA ILE A 13 -3.27 20.09 14.76
C ILE A 13 -4.18 21.32 14.82
N ASP A 14 -3.94 22.18 15.80
CA ASP A 14 -4.66 23.43 15.98
C ASP A 14 -3.79 24.65 15.69
N GLN A 15 -4.42 25.83 15.73
CA GLN A 15 -3.74 27.12 15.52
C GLN A 15 -2.67 27.40 16.57
N GLN A 16 -2.84 26.90 17.80
CA GLN A 16 -1.84 27.05 18.84
C GLN A 16 -0.58 26.27 18.49
N ALA A 17 -0.74 25.08 17.92
CA ALA A 17 0.38 24.25 17.52
C ALA A 17 1.25 24.88 16.41
N LEU A 18 0.62 25.59 15.48
CA LEU A 18 1.31 26.40 14.47
C LEU A 18 2.02 27.61 15.08
N ALA A 19 1.38 28.34 16.00
CA ALA A 19 1.99 29.46 16.69
C ALA A 19 3.23 29.02 17.50
N ASP A 20 3.17 27.86 18.13
CA ASP A 20 4.30 27.27 18.85
C ASP A 20 5.45 26.89 17.90
N LEU A 21 5.15 26.48 16.66
CA LEU A 21 6.17 26.23 15.63
C LEU A 21 6.81 27.54 15.16
N GLU A 22 6.04 28.57 14.83
CA GLU A 22 6.56 29.88 14.39
C GLU A 22 7.46 30.52 15.47
N SER A 23 7.07 30.37 16.75
CA SER A 23 7.88 30.78 17.90
C SER A 23 9.20 30.00 17.97
N TYR A 24 9.16 28.69 17.71
CA TYR A 24 10.33 27.82 17.74
C TYR A 24 11.33 28.14 16.63
N VAL A 25 10.86 28.27 15.38
CA VAL A 25 11.71 28.53 14.21
C VAL A 25 12.13 30.01 14.09
N GLY A 26 11.67 30.86 15.02
CA GLY A 26 12.08 32.26 15.12
C GLY A 26 11.46 33.20 14.08
N GLY A 27 10.37 32.81 13.42
CA GLY A 27 9.75 33.64 12.39
C GLY A 27 8.44 33.10 11.81
N PRO A 28 7.77 33.90 10.97
CA PRO A 28 6.49 33.53 10.39
C PRO A 28 6.67 32.45 9.32
N ILE A 29 5.72 31.51 9.28
CA ILE A 29 5.59 30.51 8.22
C ILE A 29 4.50 31.00 7.26
N CYS A 30 4.66 30.75 5.97
CA CYS A 30 3.67 31.18 4.98
C CYS A 30 2.28 30.59 5.24
N SER A 31 1.26 31.33 4.84
CA SER A 31 -0.16 30.95 5.02
C SER A 31 -0.48 29.60 4.39
N GLU A 32 0.04 29.37 3.19
CA GLU A 32 -0.30 28.24 2.34
C GLU A 32 0.21 26.93 2.94
N TYR A 33 1.42 26.92 3.50
CA TYR A 33 1.94 25.74 4.19
C TYR A 33 1.22 25.49 5.53
N LYS A 34 0.80 26.54 6.24
CA LYS A 34 -0.03 26.39 7.45
C LYS A 34 -1.39 25.79 7.15
N GLU A 35 -2.02 26.21 6.05
CA GLU A 35 -3.28 25.61 5.57
C GLU A 35 -3.10 24.13 5.22
N PHE A 36 -1.98 23.77 4.57
CA PHE A 36 -1.62 22.37 4.32
C PHE A 36 -1.53 21.56 5.62
N LEU A 37 -0.77 22.04 6.62
CA LEU A 37 -0.60 21.34 7.90
C LEU A 37 -1.91 21.18 8.69
N LEU A 38 -2.81 22.16 8.63
CA LEU A 38 -4.15 22.08 9.26
C LEU A 38 -5.06 21.07 8.56
N ALA A 39 -4.93 20.94 7.24
CA ALA A 39 -5.70 19.97 6.46
C ALA A 39 -5.15 18.55 6.65
N GLN A 40 -3.83 18.39 6.60
CA GLN A 40 -3.12 17.12 6.77
C GLN A 40 -1.78 17.39 7.46
N ASN A 41 -1.62 16.91 8.70
CA ASN A 41 -0.42 17.10 9.51
C ASN A 41 0.73 16.18 9.05
N GLY A 42 1.25 16.43 7.84
CA GLY A 42 2.25 15.59 7.20
C GLY A 42 1.74 14.16 6.93
N GLY A 43 2.67 13.26 6.59
CA GLY A 43 2.35 11.86 6.26
C GLY A 43 3.28 11.29 5.21
N ALA A 44 3.21 9.97 5.04
CA ALA A 44 3.99 9.25 4.04
C ALA A 44 3.37 9.42 2.64
N CYS A 45 4.21 9.64 1.64
CA CYS A 45 3.83 9.80 0.24
C CYS A 45 3.57 8.41 -0.38
N MET A 46 2.41 7.82 -0.06
CA MET A 46 1.94 6.56 -0.63
C MET A 46 0.52 6.75 -1.18
N PRO A 47 0.30 6.69 -2.51
CA PRO A 47 1.29 6.39 -3.56
C PRO A 47 2.40 7.45 -3.67
N GLU A 48 3.53 7.06 -4.28
CA GLU A 48 4.72 7.93 -4.42
C GLU A 48 4.37 9.29 -5.04
N VAL A 49 4.89 10.36 -4.44
CA VAL A 49 4.72 11.72 -4.96
C VAL A 49 5.98 12.11 -5.73
N TYR A 50 5.82 12.36 -7.02
CA TYR A 50 6.89 12.88 -7.88
C TYR A 50 6.81 14.40 -7.96
N SER A 51 7.93 15.02 -8.31
CA SER A 51 8.01 16.44 -8.64
C SER A 51 8.84 16.61 -9.90
N THR A 52 8.46 17.54 -10.76
CA THR A 52 9.29 17.95 -11.90
C THR A 52 10.53 18.76 -11.50
N LEU A 53 10.65 19.14 -10.22
CA LEU A 53 11.73 19.97 -9.67
C LEU A 53 12.80 19.13 -8.92
N LEU A 54 12.48 17.89 -8.58
CA LEU A 54 13.29 17.01 -7.75
C LEU A 54 13.84 15.83 -8.55
N THR A 55 15.01 15.35 -8.16
CA THR A 55 15.63 14.16 -8.77
C THR A 55 14.96 12.89 -8.25
N TYR A 56 14.69 12.85 -6.95
CA TYR A 56 14.09 11.72 -6.24
C TYR A 56 12.63 12.02 -5.89
N PRO A 57 11.74 11.01 -5.86
CA PRO A 57 10.38 11.17 -5.36
C PRO A 57 10.40 11.57 -3.88
N LEU A 58 9.34 12.27 -3.45
CA LEU A 58 9.11 12.56 -2.04
C LEU A 58 8.75 11.27 -1.31
N LEU A 59 9.42 11.04 -0.19
CA LEU A 59 9.13 9.94 0.72
C LEU A 59 8.00 10.31 1.69
N LEU A 60 8.06 11.53 2.25
CA LEU A 60 7.12 11.99 3.26
C LEU A 60 7.08 13.52 3.37
N PHE A 61 5.97 14.02 3.88
CA PHE A 61 5.87 15.35 4.50
C PHE A 61 6.02 15.20 6.01
N LEU A 62 6.88 16.04 6.60
CA LEU A 62 7.20 15.97 8.02
C LEU A 62 6.01 16.41 8.88
N GLN A 63 5.76 15.64 9.94
CA GLN A 63 4.66 15.90 10.87
C GLN A 63 5.05 16.92 11.94
N LEU A 64 4.06 17.66 12.42
CA LEU A 64 4.19 18.55 13.56
C LEU A 64 4.08 17.74 14.86
N ARG A 65 5.19 17.71 15.63
CA ARG A 65 5.29 17.14 17.01
C ARG A 65 5.39 15.61 17.12
N ASP A 66 5.84 14.92 16.10
CA ASP A 66 6.23 13.50 16.21
C ASP A 66 7.74 13.36 16.51
N GLU A 67 8.16 12.22 17.09
CA GLU A 67 9.58 11.83 17.08
C GLU A 67 9.98 11.63 15.61
N GLY A 68 11.06 12.27 15.14
CA GLY A 68 11.40 12.39 13.73
C GLY A 68 10.55 13.42 12.95
N GLY A 69 9.93 14.39 13.65
CA GLY A 69 9.09 15.42 13.04
C GLY A 69 9.82 16.73 12.68
N LEU A 70 9.04 17.76 12.35
CA LEU A 70 9.55 19.08 11.91
C LEU A 70 10.58 19.71 12.85
N LYS A 71 10.39 19.60 14.16
CA LYS A 71 11.27 20.24 15.15
C LYS A 71 12.64 19.58 15.25
N GLU A 72 12.68 18.25 15.16
CA GLU A 72 13.92 17.49 15.27
C GLU A 72 14.82 17.78 14.07
N PHE A 73 14.29 17.64 12.86
CA PHE A 73 15.06 17.93 11.65
C PHE A 73 15.36 19.42 11.45
N PHE A 74 14.58 20.33 12.05
CA PHE A 74 14.89 21.74 12.02
C PHE A 74 16.25 22.02 12.65
N ASP A 75 16.54 21.45 13.82
CA ASP A 75 17.82 21.66 14.49
C ASP A 75 18.97 21.07 13.66
N ASP A 76 18.79 19.87 13.11
CA ASP A 76 19.79 19.19 12.28
C ASP A 76 20.12 19.97 10.99
N VAL A 77 19.10 20.43 10.26
CA VAL A 77 19.27 21.18 8.99
C VAL A 77 19.93 22.54 9.22
N ASN A 78 19.75 23.12 10.41
CA ASN A 78 20.22 24.47 10.73
C ASN A 78 21.47 24.52 11.61
N GLU A 79 22.00 23.38 12.08
CA GLU A 79 23.13 23.33 13.03
C GLU A 79 24.33 24.19 12.59
N TYR A 80 24.62 24.22 11.28
CA TYR A 80 25.75 24.96 10.71
C TYR A 80 25.38 26.22 9.93
N ARG A 81 24.10 26.63 9.95
CA ARG A 81 23.61 27.81 9.22
C ARG A 81 23.71 29.07 10.07
N LYS A 82 24.12 30.18 9.46
CA LYS A 82 24.35 31.46 10.17
C LYS A 82 23.20 32.45 10.09
N ASP A 83 22.49 32.52 8.97
CA ASP A 83 21.54 33.60 8.69
C ASP A 83 20.19 33.13 8.11
N ASP A 84 20.17 32.06 7.32
CA ASP A 84 18.94 31.55 6.68
C ASP A 84 18.42 30.31 7.41
N HIS A 85 17.47 30.51 8.33
CA HIS A 85 16.76 29.40 8.95
C HIS A 85 15.83 28.75 7.93
N LEU A 86 16.03 27.46 7.69
CA LEU A 86 15.27 26.66 6.76
C LEU A 86 14.43 25.67 7.54
N LEU A 87 13.11 25.69 7.34
CA LEU A 87 12.22 24.68 7.89
C LEU A 87 12.17 23.48 6.96
N PRO A 88 12.74 22.30 7.30
CA PRO A 88 12.51 21.11 6.51
C PRO A 88 11.02 20.77 6.56
N ILE A 89 10.39 20.54 5.41
CA ILE A 89 8.95 20.26 5.31
C ILE A 89 8.65 18.90 4.70
N ALA A 90 9.58 18.36 3.92
CA ALA A 90 9.48 17.05 3.28
C ALA A 90 10.86 16.43 3.09
N MET A 91 10.90 15.12 2.94
CA MET A 91 12.12 14.35 2.66
C MET A 91 11.96 13.56 1.36
N THR A 92 13.02 13.52 0.54
CA THR A 92 13.06 12.69 -0.67
C THR A 92 13.55 11.28 -0.35
N SER A 93 13.31 10.32 -1.25
CA SER A 93 13.90 8.97 -1.17
C SER A 93 15.42 8.94 -1.36
N GLY A 94 16.02 10.05 -1.81
CA GLY A 94 17.46 10.25 -1.87
C GLY A 94 18.06 10.85 -0.60
N GLU A 95 17.31 10.87 0.51
CA GLU A 95 17.73 11.45 1.79
C GLU A 95 18.01 12.97 1.72
N GLU A 96 17.34 13.67 0.81
CA GLU A 96 17.40 15.14 0.70
C GLU A 96 16.21 15.77 1.42
N PHE A 97 16.41 16.97 1.98
CA PHE A 97 15.33 17.74 2.57
C PHE A 97 14.84 18.82 1.62
N VAL A 98 13.53 18.85 1.39
CA VAL A 98 12.87 20.04 0.84
C VAL A 98 12.56 20.94 2.03
N CYS A 99 13.13 22.14 2.00
CA CYS A 99 13.00 23.11 3.07
C CYS A 99 12.30 24.38 2.61
N LEU A 100 11.50 24.97 3.49
CA LEU A 100 10.85 26.25 3.33
C LEU A 100 11.72 27.34 3.99
N GLU A 101 12.00 28.43 3.29
CA GLU A 101 12.57 29.61 3.94
C GLU A 101 11.59 30.16 4.99
N ILE A 102 12.09 30.56 6.16
CA ILE A 102 11.22 31.24 7.14
C ILE A 102 10.88 32.65 6.63
N GLY A 103 9.59 32.93 6.50
CA GLY A 103 9.10 34.19 5.95
C GLY A 103 7.70 34.08 5.33
N LYS A 104 7.10 35.24 5.03
CA LYS A 104 5.76 35.31 4.41
C LYS A 104 5.77 34.90 2.93
N THR A 105 6.88 35.09 2.23
CA THR A 105 7.04 34.80 0.79
C THR A 105 8.23 33.88 0.58
N PRO A 106 8.13 32.62 1.03
CA PRO A 106 9.28 31.75 1.12
C PRO A 106 9.60 31.11 -0.23
N ARG A 107 10.90 31.00 -0.52
CA ARG A 107 11.38 30.04 -1.53
C ARG A 107 11.49 28.66 -0.90
N LEU A 108 11.52 27.64 -1.74
CA LEU A 108 11.86 26.29 -1.31
C LEU A 108 13.28 25.93 -1.75
N ILE A 109 14.05 25.44 -0.80
CA ILE A 109 15.45 25.08 -0.93
C ILE A 109 15.56 23.57 -0.77
N LEU A 110 16.20 22.90 -1.73
CA LEU A 110 16.62 21.52 -1.57
C LEU A 110 17.98 21.50 -0.87
N VAL A 111 18.04 20.82 0.27
CA VAL A 111 19.24 20.63 1.08
C VAL A 111 19.68 19.19 0.95
N SER A 112 20.94 18.98 0.57
CA SER A 112 21.57 17.67 0.40
C SER A 112 22.89 17.63 1.15
N THR A 113 23.28 16.46 1.64
CA THR A 113 24.60 16.25 2.25
C THR A 113 25.71 16.15 1.21
N CYS A 114 25.36 15.78 -0.03
CA CYS A 114 26.31 15.52 -1.11
C CYS A 114 26.39 16.66 -2.14
N GLU A 115 25.37 17.53 -2.20
CA GLU A 115 25.26 18.59 -3.19
C GLU A 115 25.03 19.96 -2.52
N PRO A 116 25.46 21.07 -3.16
CA PRO A 116 25.15 22.40 -2.66
C PRO A 116 23.64 22.66 -2.61
N ASP A 117 23.21 23.43 -1.61
CA ASP A 117 21.84 23.94 -1.53
C ASP A 117 21.39 24.59 -2.84
N ARG A 118 20.19 24.24 -3.29
CA ARG A 118 19.60 24.83 -4.50
C ARG A 118 18.17 25.27 -4.26
N VAL A 119 17.82 26.43 -4.81
CA VAL A 119 16.41 26.83 -4.91
C VAL A 119 15.71 25.86 -5.87
N CYS A 120 14.76 25.09 -5.36
CA CYS A 120 13.97 24.17 -6.18
C CYS A 120 12.64 24.79 -6.62
N ALA A 121 12.07 25.72 -5.83
CA ALA A 121 10.86 26.45 -6.19
C ALA A 121 10.87 27.88 -5.64
N ASP A 122 10.29 28.83 -6.38
CA ASP A 122 10.24 30.26 -5.98
C ASP A 122 9.11 30.56 -4.98
N SER A 123 8.20 29.62 -4.77
CA SER A 123 7.06 29.73 -3.86
C SER A 123 6.47 28.35 -3.53
N TRP A 124 5.71 28.28 -2.43
CA TRP A 124 4.89 27.11 -2.12
C TRP A 124 3.98 26.71 -3.28
N ALA A 125 3.28 27.67 -3.90
CA ALA A 125 2.37 27.41 -5.00
C ALA A 125 3.09 26.77 -6.21
N SER A 126 4.29 27.24 -6.56
CA SER A 126 5.08 26.64 -7.65
C SER A 126 5.57 25.23 -7.31
N PHE A 127 5.93 24.99 -6.05
CA PHE A 127 6.29 23.65 -5.58
C PHE A 127 5.09 22.72 -5.68
N GLU A 128 3.95 23.10 -5.12
CA GLU A 128 2.71 22.31 -5.15
C GLU A 128 2.27 21.98 -6.58
N GLN A 129 2.38 22.93 -7.51
CA GLN A 129 2.06 22.70 -8.93
C GLN A 129 2.99 21.66 -9.59
N SER A 130 4.26 21.62 -9.18
CA SER A 130 5.23 20.63 -9.65
C SER A 130 4.92 19.22 -9.20
N LEU A 131 4.17 19.07 -8.09
CA LEU A 131 3.84 17.79 -7.54
C LEU A 131 2.86 17.06 -8.44
N SER A 132 3.13 15.78 -8.62
CA SER A 132 2.28 14.83 -9.30
C SER A 132 2.41 13.51 -8.60
N GLN A 133 1.29 12.96 -8.17
CA GLN A 133 1.20 11.53 -8.00
C GLN A 133 0.79 10.93 -9.34
N PRO A 134 1.17 9.68 -9.64
CA PRO A 134 0.45 8.93 -10.65
C PRO A 134 -1.06 9.00 -10.32
N PRO A 135 -1.95 8.99 -11.32
CA PRO A 135 -3.39 8.91 -11.06
C PRO A 135 -3.69 7.75 -10.10
N GLU A 136 -4.80 7.88 -9.36
CA GLU A 136 -5.30 6.90 -8.39
C GLU A 136 -5.03 5.42 -8.75
N PRO A 137 -4.88 4.56 -7.73
CA PRO A 137 -4.19 3.27 -7.76
C PRO A 137 -4.85 2.20 -8.68
N PRO A 138 -4.24 1.00 -8.83
CA PRO A 138 -4.63 -0.04 -9.78
C PRO A 138 -6.13 -0.40 -9.67
N PRO A 139 -6.70 -1.14 -10.66
CA PRO A 139 -8.07 -1.61 -10.59
C PRO A 139 -8.39 -2.17 -9.20
N PRO A 140 -9.64 -2.02 -8.73
CA PRO A 140 -10.03 -2.33 -7.36
C PRO A 140 -9.41 -3.66 -6.95
N PHE A 141 -8.64 -3.65 -5.85
CA PHE A 141 -7.94 -4.82 -5.33
C PHE A 141 -8.88 -6.00 -5.50
N LEU A 142 -8.45 -7.06 -6.19
CA LEU A 142 -9.37 -8.15 -6.51
C LEU A 142 -10.01 -8.75 -5.25
N GLU A 143 -9.37 -8.55 -4.08
CA GLU A 143 -9.94 -8.75 -2.75
C GLU A 143 -11.23 -7.95 -2.48
N ALA A 144 -11.27 -6.64 -2.79
CA ALA A 144 -12.46 -5.80 -2.65
C ALA A 144 -13.56 -6.17 -3.65
N ILE A 145 -13.19 -6.52 -4.89
CA ILE A 145 -14.15 -7.07 -5.87
C ILE A 145 -14.68 -8.42 -5.39
N ALA A 146 -13.82 -9.25 -4.80
CA ALA A 146 -14.21 -10.55 -4.26
C ALA A 146 -15.20 -10.45 -3.09
N GLN A 147 -15.29 -9.31 -2.40
CA GLN A 147 -16.30 -9.07 -1.35
C GLN A 147 -17.68 -8.69 -1.91
N GLN A 148 -17.78 -8.35 -3.20
CA GLN A 148 -19.02 -7.92 -3.82
C GLN A 148 -19.95 -9.10 -4.20
N PRO A 149 -21.26 -8.87 -4.34
CA PRO A 149 -22.17 -9.88 -4.87
C PRO A 149 -21.86 -10.18 -6.34
N TRP A 150 -22.24 -11.39 -6.80
CA TRP A 150 -22.00 -11.86 -8.16
C TRP A 150 -22.39 -10.85 -9.25
N GLU A 151 -23.50 -10.13 -9.11
CA GLU A 151 -23.97 -9.21 -10.14
C GLU A 151 -23.02 -8.04 -10.36
N SER A 152 -22.44 -7.49 -9.28
CA SER A 152 -21.43 -6.43 -9.37
C SER A 152 -20.12 -6.96 -9.97
N VAL A 153 -19.72 -8.17 -9.59
CA VAL A 153 -18.52 -8.81 -10.12
C VAL A 153 -18.68 -9.15 -11.61
N ARG A 154 -19.86 -9.62 -12.01
CA ARG A 154 -20.21 -9.90 -13.41
C ARG A 154 -20.07 -8.63 -14.26
N GLN A 155 -20.60 -7.50 -13.79
CA GLN A 155 -20.47 -6.22 -14.48
C GLN A 155 -19.00 -5.78 -14.62
N TYR A 156 -18.18 -6.00 -13.59
CA TYR A 156 -16.75 -5.72 -13.63
C TYR A 156 -16.02 -6.58 -14.68
N ILE A 157 -16.32 -7.88 -14.76
CA ILE A 157 -15.73 -8.77 -15.77
C ILE A 157 -16.19 -8.36 -17.18
N GLU A 158 -17.48 -8.06 -17.35
CA GLU A 158 -18.07 -7.68 -18.64
C GLU A 158 -17.57 -6.32 -19.16
N SER A 159 -17.16 -5.41 -18.27
CA SER A 159 -16.54 -4.14 -18.64
C SER A 159 -15.05 -4.24 -18.97
N GLY A 160 -14.48 -5.46 -18.94
CA GLY A 160 -13.07 -5.71 -19.23
C GLY A 160 -12.15 -5.57 -18.01
N GLY A 161 -12.71 -5.67 -16.80
CA GLY A 161 -11.94 -5.69 -15.57
C GLY A 161 -10.92 -6.83 -15.54
N GLU A 162 -9.73 -6.54 -15.00
CA GLU A 162 -8.67 -7.51 -14.83
C GLU A 162 -9.06 -8.53 -13.74
N VAL A 163 -8.93 -9.82 -14.02
CA VAL A 163 -9.33 -10.92 -13.12
C VAL A 163 -8.18 -11.84 -12.72
N VAL A 164 -7.05 -11.75 -13.43
CA VAL A 164 -5.82 -12.52 -13.19
C VAL A 164 -4.65 -11.57 -13.44
N PRO A 165 -4.19 -10.84 -12.41
CA PRO A 165 -3.06 -9.94 -12.52
C PRO A 165 -1.75 -10.72 -12.61
N SER A 166 -0.71 -10.11 -13.18
CA SER A 166 0.58 -10.78 -13.40
C SER A 166 1.37 -11.07 -12.13
N GLU A 167 1.16 -10.30 -11.06
CA GLU A 167 1.94 -10.37 -9.82
C GLU A 167 1.06 -10.47 -8.55
N GLU A 168 -0.24 -10.80 -8.67
CA GLU A 168 -1.14 -10.93 -7.52
C GLU A 168 -2.11 -12.13 -7.62
N LEU A 169 -2.92 -12.33 -6.57
CA LEU A 169 -3.95 -13.35 -6.54
C LEU A 169 -5.06 -13.07 -7.58
N SER A 170 -5.46 -14.09 -8.32
CA SER A 170 -6.63 -14.03 -9.19
C SER A 170 -7.90 -13.70 -8.39
N LEU A 171 -8.91 -13.15 -9.06
CA LEU A 171 -10.23 -12.88 -8.46
C LEU A 171 -10.84 -14.17 -7.87
N PHE A 172 -10.55 -15.29 -8.53
CA PHE A 172 -10.89 -16.62 -8.04
C PHE A 172 -10.22 -16.95 -6.70
N SER A 173 -8.91 -16.71 -6.58
CA SER A 173 -8.16 -16.93 -5.33
C SER A 173 -8.57 -15.94 -4.24
N GLN A 174 -8.89 -14.70 -4.60
CA GLN A 174 -9.38 -13.69 -3.68
C GLN A 174 -10.74 -14.05 -3.09
N ALA A 175 -11.65 -14.64 -3.87
CA ALA A 175 -12.94 -15.14 -3.37
C ALA A 175 -12.77 -16.19 -2.26
N ILE A 176 -11.71 -17.00 -2.33
CA ILE A 176 -11.35 -17.97 -1.28
C ILE A 176 -10.87 -17.23 -0.02
N ARG A 177 -9.95 -16.28 -0.21
CA ARG A 177 -9.34 -15.52 0.89
C ARG A 177 -10.38 -14.76 1.72
N VAL A 178 -11.34 -14.12 1.05
CA VAL A 178 -12.43 -13.35 1.71
C VAL A 178 -13.64 -14.20 2.10
N ASP A 179 -13.58 -15.52 1.90
CA ASP A 179 -14.64 -16.48 2.20
C ASP A 179 -15.99 -16.22 1.49
N ASN A 180 -15.93 -15.76 0.23
CA ASN A 180 -17.13 -15.58 -0.59
C ASN A 180 -17.40 -16.83 -1.45
N PHE A 181 -17.96 -17.87 -0.83
CA PHE A 181 -18.14 -19.17 -1.46
C PHE A 181 -19.12 -19.14 -2.64
N GLU A 182 -20.15 -18.30 -2.56
CA GLU A 182 -21.10 -18.13 -3.67
C GLU A 182 -20.45 -17.48 -4.88
N LEU A 183 -19.61 -16.45 -4.68
CA LEU A 183 -18.83 -15.87 -5.77
C LEU A 183 -17.85 -16.90 -6.35
N PHE A 184 -17.11 -17.60 -5.51
CA PHE A 184 -16.18 -18.66 -5.94
C PHE A 184 -16.87 -19.67 -6.85
N LYS A 185 -18.05 -20.19 -6.46
CA LYS A 185 -18.84 -21.11 -7.31
C LYS A 185 -19.20 -20.52 -8.66
N LYS A 186 -19.54 -19.23 -8.73
CA LYS A 186 -19.85 -18.56 -10.01
C LYS A 186 -18.61 -18.41 -10.88
N LEU A 187 -17.47 -18.09 -10.29
CA LEU A 187 -16.19 -17.97 -10.99
C LEU A 187 -15.66 -19.33 -11.49
N MET A 188 -16.02 -20.44 -10.85
CA MET A 188 -15.73 -21.79 -11.37
C MET A 188 -16.28 -21.98 -12.79
N ASP A 189 -17.43 -21.40 -13.13
CA ASP A 189 -18.01 -21.50 -14.48
C ASP A 189 -17.27 -20.60 -15.52
N VAL A 190 -16.42 -19.68 -15.05
CA VAL A 190 -15.69 -18.70 -15.87
C VAL A 190 -14.20 -19.00 -15.83
N LYS A 191 -13.75 -19.99 -16.62
CA LYS A 191 -12.35 -20.48 -16.63
C LYS A 191 -11.27 -19.40 -16.77
N ALA A 192 -11.56 -18.32 -17.49
CA ALA A 192 -10.62 -17.20 -17.66
C ALA A 192 -10.24 -16.50 -16.34
N THR A 193 -11.00 -16.72 -15.26
CA THR A 193 -10.80 -16.08 -13.95
C THR A 193 -9.94 -16.91 -12.99
N TRP A 194 -9.67 -18.18 -13.31
CA TRP A 194 -9.06 -19.11 -12.35
C TRP A 194 -7.64 -18.70 -11.96
N GLY A 195 -6.87 -18.20 -12.94
CA GLY A 195 -5.43 -17.98 -12.76
C GLY A 195 -4.71 -19.31 -12.50
N ASP A 196 -3.80 -19.33 -11.53
CA ASP A 196 -3.10 -20.53 -11.08
C ASP A 196 -3.92 -21.29 -10.02
N LEU A 197 -4.29 -22.54 -10.33
CA LEU A 197 -5.05 -23.40 -9.42
C LEU A 197 -4.22 -23.89 -8.22
N ASP A 198 -2.90 -23.98 -8.34
CA ASP A 198 -2.03 -24.39 -7.24
C ASP A 198 -1.95 -23.27 -6.19
N LEU A 199 -1.88 -22.02 -6.66
CA LEU A 199 -1.98 -20.84 -5.81
C LEU A 199 -3.37 -20.73 -5.13
N ALA A 200 -4.45 -21.03 -5.86
CA ALA A 200 -5.79 -21.08 -5.26
C ALA A 200 -5.89 -22.18 -4.17
N MET A 201 -5.24 -23.33 -4.37
CA MET A 201 -5.15 -24.41 -3.38
C MET A 201 -4.37 -23.98 -2.13
N GLU A 202 -3.23 -23.31 -2.32
CA GLU A 202 -2.45 -22.72 -1.22
C GLU A 202 -3.31 -21.78 -0.37
N VAL A 203 -4.00 -20.84 -1.00
CA VAL A 203 -4.88 -19.88 -0.32
C VAL A 203 -5.98 -20.60 0.46
N ALA A 204 -6.62 -21.61 -0.12
CA ALA A 204 -7.67 -22.38 0.55
C ALA A 204 -7.18 -23.10 1.81
N ILE A 205 -5.98 -23.67 1.76
CA ILE A 205 -5.41 -24.42 2.88
C ILE A 205 -4.90 -23.49 3.97
N LEU A 206 -4.12 -22.48 3.61
CA LEU A 206 -3.59 -21.51 4.58
C LEU A 206 -4.71 -20.74 5.28
N SER A 207 -5.82 -20.50 4.58
CA SER A 207 -7.03 -19.87 5.14
C SER A 207 -8.00 -20.85 5.82
N ARG A 208 -7.66 -22.15 5.90
CA ARG A 208 -8.43 -23.21 6.58
C ARG A 208 -9.84 -23.43 6.01
N ARG A 209 -9.99 -23.32 4.68
CA ARG A 209 -11.28 -23.32 3.98
C ARG A 209 -11.59 -24.67 3.33
N LEU A 210 -12.02 -25.65 4.13
CA LEU A 210 -12.27 -27.03 3.68
C LEU A 210 -13.18 -27.14 2.44
N GLU A 211 -14.31 -26.42 2.42
CA GLU A 211 -15.27 -26.51 1.30
C GLU A 211 -14.68 -26.06 -0.04
N TYR A 212 -13.73 -25.12 -0.01
CA TYR A 212 -13.02 -24.68 -1.21
C TYR A 212 -12.00 -25.72 -1.65
N VAL A 213 -11.27 -26.33 -0.71
CA VAL A 213 -10.35 -27.45 -1.01
C VAL A 213 -11.09 -28.59 -1.72
N LYS A 214 -12.29 -28.96 -1.23
CA LYS A 214 -13.14 -29.98 -1.88
C LYS A 214 -13.42 -29.62 -3.35
N LYS A 215 -13.86 -28.39 -3.61
CA LYS A 215 -14.17 -27.93 -4.96
C LYS A 215 -12.95 -27.79 -5.86
N LEU A 216 -11.83 -27.31 -5.34
CA LEU A 216 -10.59 -27.23 -6.11
C LEU A 216 -10.10 -28.61 -6.54
N LEU A 217 -10.24 -29.65 -5.71
CA LEU A 217 -9.91 -31.02 -6.11
C LEU A 217 -10.86 -31.58 -7.17
N GLU A 218 -12.17 -31.29 -7.08
CA GLU A 218 -13.13 -31.64 -8.14
C GLU A 218 -12.76 -30.99 -9.49
N MET A 219 -12.15 -29.81 -9.46
CA MET A 219 -11.67 -29.09 -10.64
C MET A 219 -10.31 -29.59 -11.17
N GLY A 220 -9.68 -30.56 -10.49
CA GLY A 220 -8.37 -31.10 -10.87
C GLY A 220 -7.18 -30.39 -10.23
N GLY A 221 -7.39 -29.63 -9.15
CA GLY A 221 -6.31 -29.00 -8.38
C GLY A 221 -5.32 -30.01 -7.80
N ASN A 222 -4.08 -29.56 -7.57
CA ASN A 222 -2.97 -30.43 -7.19
C ASN A 222 -3.14 -31.02 -5.78
N ARG A 223 -3.55 -32.29 -5.73
CA ARG A 223 -3.73 -33.03 -4.47
C ARG A 223 -2.43 -33.23 -3.70
N ALA A 224 -1.29 -33.40 -4.39
CA ALA A 224 -0.02 -33.62 -3.72
C ALA A 224 0.40 -32.37 -2.93
N LEU A 225 0.29 -31.21 -3.56
CA LEU A 225 0.45 -29.91 -2.92
C LEU A 225 -0.50 -29.75 -1.72
N ALA A 226 -1.77 -30.12 -1.89
CA ALA A 226 -2.75 -30.01 -0.81
C ALA A 226 -2.36 -30.82 0.43
N ILE A 227 -1.82 -32.03 0.24
CA ILE A 227 -1.34 -32.88 1.32
C ILE A 227 -0.09 -32.28 1.98
N GLU A 228 0.83 -31.75 1.18
CA GLU A 228 2.06 -31.10 1.67
C GLU A 228 1.75 -29.88 2.54
N LEU A 229 0.73 -29.11 2.20
CA LEU A 229 0.38 -27.88 2.92
C LEU A 229 -0.53 -28.12 4.14
N ALA A 230 -1.27 -29.23 4.19
CA ALA A 230 -2.21 -29.56 5.27
C ALA A 230 -1.52 -30.04 6.58
N ASN A 231 -0.43 -29.37 6.97
CA ASN A 231 0.38 -29.67 8.14
C ASN A 231 0.01 -28.75 9.32
N GLY A 232 -0.07 -29.33 10.53
CA GLY A 232 -0.41 -28.61 11.77
C GLY A 232 -1.76 -29.00 12.38
N PRO A 233 -2.00 -28.64 13.66
CA PRO A 233 -3.18 -29.08 14.41
C PRO A 233 -4.49 -28.50 13.87
N ASP A 234 -4.46 -27.26 13.36
CA ASP A 234 -5.64 -26.51 12.92
C ASP A 234 -6.19 -26.95 11.55
N LEU A 235 -5.47 -27.85 10.85
CA LEU A 235 -5.83 -28.36 9.51
C LEU A 235 -6.30 -29.81 9.53
N LYS A 236 -6.66 -30.33 10.71
CA LYS A 236 -7.05 -31.72 10.92
C LYS A 236 -8.18 -32.16 9.99
N GLU A 237 -9.25 -31.37 9.88
CA GLU A 237 -10.40 -31.70 9.03
C GLU A 237 -10.04 -31.77 7.54
N ILE A 238 -9.19 -30.86 7.07
CA ILE A 238 -8.67 -30.86 5.70
C ILE A 238 -7.82 -32.10 5.45
N ARG A 239 -6.95 -32.47 6.41
CA ARG A 239 -6.12 -33.67 6.29
C ARG A 239 -6.95 -34.96 6.25
N GLU A 240 -7.90 -35.11 7.17
CA GLU A 240 -8.81 -36.27 7.22
C GLU A 240 -9.59 -36.39 5.91
N TYR A 241 -10.08 -35.27 5.37
CA TYR A 241 -10.71 -35.25 4.06
C TYR A 241 -9.76 -35.70 2.95
N LEU A 242 -8.55 -35.13 2.86
CA LEU A 242 -7.55 -35.47 1.84
C LEU A 242 -7.14 -36.97 1.88
N GLU A 243 -7.09 -37.57 3.08
CA GLU A 243 -6.86 -39.00 3.28
C GLU A 243 -8.05 -39.83 2.78
N SER A 244 -9.28 -39.40 3.06
CA SER A 244 -10.50 -40.11 2.65
C SER A 244 -10.67 -40.20 1.13
N VAL A 245 -10.19 -39.19 0.40
CA VAL A 245 -10.24 -39.13 -1.08
C VAL A 245 -8.95 -39.66 -1.73
N ALA A 246 -8.06 -40.29 -0.94
CA ALA A 246 -6.89 -40.97 -1.50
C ALA A 246 -7.34 -42.14 -2.39
N PRO A 247 -6.73 -42.32 -3.58
CA PRO A 247 -6.91 -43.57 -4.30
C PRO A 247 -6.43 -44.69 -3.37
N GLN A 248 -7.34 -45.58 -2.98
CA GLN A 248 -6.99 -46.75 -2.20
C GLN A 248 -5.87 -47.45 -2.94
N LYS A 249 -4.67 -47.53 -2.35
CA LYS A 249 -3.64 -48.45 -2.81
C LYS A 249 -4.33 -49.81 -2.92
N LYS A 250 -4.53 -50.32 -4.14
CA LYS A 250 -4.87 -51.72 -4.33
C LYS A 250 -3.83 -52.49 -3.53
N ARG A 251 -4.26 -53.10 -2.42
CA ARG A 251 -3.49 -54.17 -1.79
C ARG A 251 -3.34 -55.21 -2.89
N ASN A 252 -2.15 -55.29 -3.49
CA ASN A 252 -1.78 -56.46 -4.25
C ASN A 252 -1.81 -57.62 -3.25
N SER A 253 -2.88 -58.39 -3.33
CA SER A 253 -2.91 -59.77 -2.87
C SER A 253 -1.88 -60.53 -3.70
N HIS A 254 -0.66 -60.62 -3.18
CA HIS A 254 0.33 -61.63 -3.55
C HIS A 254 1.01 -62.04 -2.26
N ASP A 255 0.33 -62.93 -1.55
CA ASP A 255 0.91 -63.97 -0.71
C ASP A 255 0.01 -65.19 -0.91
N GLU A 256 0.18 -65.84 -2.06
CA GLU A 256 0.00 -67.29 -2.19
C GLU A 256 1.43 -67.87 -2.21
N GLU A 257 1.89 -68.35 -1.06
CA GLU A 257 2.40 -69.72 -0.82
C GLU A 257 2.87 -69.87 0.64
#